data_AF-A0A2V5Y0Q6-F1
#
_entry.id   AF-A0A2V5Y0Q6-F1
#
_cell.length_a   1.000
_cell.length_b   1.000
_cell.length_c   1.000
_cell.angle_alpha   90.00
_cell.angle_beta   90.00
_cell.angle_gamma   90.00
#
_symmetry.space_group_name_H-M   'P 1'
#
loop_
_entity.id
_entity.type
_entity.pdbx_description
1 polymer ?
#
loop_
_entity_poly.entity_id
_entity_poly.type
_entity_poly.pdbx_seq_one_letter_code
_entity_poly.pdbx_strand_id
1 'polypeptide(L)'
;MLRFTKMNGAGNDFILIDNRAGDIRLNRNQIARLCDRHRGIGADGILLLENSSDHADFRMRYFNADGGEAEMCGNGARCFARFANKAARANNKISFETPAGVISAE
;
A
#
# COMPACT_ATOMS: atom_id res chain seq x y z
N MET A 1 -10.90 -11.56 -9.87
CA MET A 1 -10.62 -11.87 -8.45
C MET A 1 -9.40 -11.04 -8.04
N LEU A 2 -9.47 -10.29 -6.93
CA LEU A 2 -8.38 -9.42 -6.49
C LEU A 2 -7.59 -10.11 -5.37
N ARG A 3 -6.27 -10.30 -5.56
CA ARG A 3 -5.38 -10.84 -4.53
C ARG A 3 -4.90 -9.68 -3.65
N PHE A 4 -4.93 -9.87 -2.34
CA PHE A 4 -4.48 -8.87 -1.38
C PHE A 4 -3.84 -9.54 -0.16
N THR A 5 -3.13 -8.74 0.63
CA THR A 5 -2.63 -9.09 1.96
C THR A 5 -3.20 -8.11 2.97
N LYS A 6 -3.69 -8.59 4.11
CA LYS A 6 -4.13 -7.74 5.22
C LYS A 6 -3.00 -7.58 6.23
N MET A 7 -2.69 -6.36 6.62
CA MET A 7 -1.72 -6.08 7.69
C MET A 7 -2.23 -4.96 8.58
N ASN A 8 -1.66 -4.86 9.78
CA ASN A 8 -1.83 -3.68 10.62
C ASN A 8 -0.49 -3.27 11.24
N GLY A 9 -0.34 -1.97 11.51
CA GLY A 9 0.77 -1.40 12.23
C GLY A 9 0.24 -0.64 13.44
N ALA A 10 0.46 -1.18 14.64
CA ALA A 10 -0.03 -0.61 15.90
C ALA A 10 -1.54 -0.33 15.90
N GLY A 11 -2.34 -1.25 15.32
CA GLY A 11 -3.80 -1.14 15.27
C GLY A 11 -4.37 -0.43 14.04
N ASN A 12 -3.57 0.37 13.32
CA ASN A 12 -4.00 0.94 12.03
C ASN A 12 -3.83 -0.11 10.92
N ASP A 13 -4.92 -0.46 10.23
CA ASP A 13 -4.97 -1.64 9.37
C ASP A 13 -5.19 -1.34 7.88
N PHE A 14 -4.46 -2.08 7.02
CA PHE A 14 -4.39 -1.81 5.58
C PHE A 14 -4.68 -3.05 4.73
N ILE A 15 -5.22 -2.81 3.55
CA ILE A 15 -5.27 -3.79 2.45
C ILE A 15 -4.09 -3.50 1.53
N LEU A 16 -3.15 -4.43 1.42
CA LEU A 16 -1.97 -4.30 0.58
C LEU A 16 -2.14 -5.12 -0.70
N ILE A 17 -1.87 -4.50 -1.83
CA ILE A 17 -2.07 -5.09 -3.15
C ILE A 17 -0.78 -4.91 -3.95
N ASP A 18 -0.30 -6.00 -4.54
CA ASP A 18 0.80 -5.96 -5.50
C ASP A 18 0.26 -5.48 -6.84
N ASN A 19 0.62 -4.26 -7.23
CA ASN A 19 0.24 -3.61 -8.48
C ASN A 19 1.47 -3.31 -9.36
N ARG A 20 2.55 -4.09 -9.23
CA ARG A 20 3.75 -3.89 -10.06
C ARG A 20 3.49 -4.13 -11.56
N ALA A 21 2.46 -4.89 -11.92
CA ALA A 21 2.02 -5.05 -13.30
C ALA A 21 1.24 -3.83 -13.84
N GLY A 22 0.80 -2.91 -12.98
CA GLY A 22 0.10 -1.69 -13.35
C GLY A 22 -1.32 -1.89 -13.90
N ASP A 23 -1.91 -3.07 -13.71
CA ASP A 23 -3.23 -3.46 -14.21
C ASP A 23 -4.36 -3.16 -13.22
N ILE A 24 -4.04 -2.88 -11.95
CA ILE A 24 -5.03 -2.59 -10.91
C ILE A 24 -5.28 -1.08 -10.84
N ARG A 25 -6.50 -0.69 -11.21
CA ARG A 25 -7.00 0.68 -11.09
C ARG A 25 -8.28 0.67 -10.28
N LEU A 26 -8.19 1.18 -9.05
CA LEU A 26 -9.34 1.32 -8.15
C LEU A 26 -9.86 2.74 -8.20
N ASN A 27 -11.16 2.90 -8.41
CA ASN A 27 -11.83 4.18 -8.22
C ASN A 27 -12.24 4.37 -6.74
N ARG A 28 -12.59 5.61 -6.38
CA ARG A 28 -13.00 5.98 -5.02
C ARG A 28 -14.10 5.07 -4.44
N ASN A 29 -15.13 4.77 -5.23
CA ASN A 29 -16.25 3.92 -4.80
C ASN A 29 -15.85 2.46 -4.59
N GLN A 30 -14.85 1.95 -5.31
CA GLN A 30 -14.30 0.62 -5.10
C GLN A 30 -13.46 0.58 -3.81
N ILE A 31 -12.62 1.60 -3.60
CA ILE A 31 -11.80 1.71 -2.37
C ILE A 31 -12.71 1.75 -1.14
N ALA A 32 -13.71 2.64 -1.13
CA ALA A 32 -14.66 2.73 -0.03
C ALA A 32 -15.41 1.42 0.24
N ARG A 33 -15.82 0.71 -0.81
CA ARG A 33 -16.47 -0.61 -0.67
C ARG A 33 -15.52 -1.68 -0.12
N LEU A 34 -14.26 -1.68 -0.52
CA LEU A 34 -13.27 -2.62 0.00
C LEU A 34 -12.95 -2.34 1.48
N CYS A 35 -12.88 -1.06 1.86
CA CYS A 35 -12.56 -0.64 3.22
C CYS A 35 -13.75 -0.69 4.19
N ASP A 36 -15.00 -0.81 3.72
CA ASP A 36 -16.16 -1.04 4.57
C ASP A 36 -15.97 -2.31 5.42
N ARG A 37 -16.09 -2.17 6.75
CA ARG A 37 -15.81 -3.25 7.71
C ARG A 37 -16.91 -4.30 7.83
N HIS A 38 -18.11 -4.00 7.35
CA HIS A 38 -19.27 -4.89 7.45
C HIS A 38 -19.58 -5.59 6.13
N ARG A 39 -19.32 -4.93 5.01
CA ARG A 39 -19.67 -5.38 3.66
C ARG A 39 -18.46 -5.59 2.75
N GLY A 40 -17.28 -5.16 3.18
CA GLY A 40 -16.02 -5.30 2.47
C GLY A 40 -15.02 -6.17 3.23
N ILE A 41 -13.73 -5.91 2.98
CA ILE A 41 -12.62 -6.54 3.71
C ILE A 41 -12.43 -5.83 5.06
N GLY A 42 -12.69 -4.53 5.12
CA GLY A 42 -12.56 -3.71 6.33
C GLY A 42 -11.13 -3.22 6.57
N ALA A 43 -10.86 -1.92 6.43
CA ALA A 43 -9.54 -1.35 6.66
C ALA A 43 -9.60 0.17 6.84
N ASP A 44 -8.58 0.75 7.46
CA ASP A 44 -8.36 2.20 7.49
C ASP A 44 -7.89 2.74 6.12
N GLY A 45 -7.31 1.88 5.28
CA GLY A 45 -6.95 2.24 3.90
C GLY A 45 -6.36 1.12 3.07
N ILE A 46 -5.97 1.47 1.84
CA ILE A 46 -5.37 0.58 0.84
C ILE A 46 -3.98 1.09 0.46
N LEU A 47 -3.01 0.17 0.38
CA LEU A 47 -1.66 0.44 -0.09
C LEU A 47 -1.41 -0.36 -1.37
N LEU A 48 -1.07 0.32 -2.46
CA LEU A 48 -0.62 -0.33 -3.69
C LEU A 48 0.90 -0.30 -3.77
N LEU A 49 1.49 -1.47 -4.02
CA LEU A 49 2.89 -1.64 -4.39
C LEU A 49 3.03 -1.52 -5.90
N GLU A 50 3.66 -0.45 -6.36
CA GLU A 50 3.90 -0.20 -7.78
C GLU A 50 5.40 -0.19 -8.06
N ASN A 51 5.78 -0.28 -9.34
CA ASN A 51 7.17 -0.06 -9.73
C ASN A 51 7.50 1.43 -9.57
N SER A 52 8.70 1.72 -9.07
CA SER A 52 9.25 3.07 -9.01
C SER A 52 9.38 3.68 -10.41
N SER A 53 9.17 4.98 -10.52
CA SER A 53 9.48 5.75 -11.75
C SER A 53 10.86 6.41 -11.72
N ASP A 54 11.47 6.48 -10.54
CA ASP A 54 12.78 7.07 -10.26
C ASP A 54 13.72 6.02 -9.61
N HIS A 55 14.82 6.45 -9.02
CA HIS A 55 15.90 5.65 -8.42
C HIS A 55 15.55 4.87 -7.12
N ALA A 56 14.27 4.77 -6.74
CA ALA A 56 13.85 3.91 -5.61
C ALA A 56 13.53 2.47 -6.06
N ASP A 57 13.43 1.54 -5.13
CA ASP A 57 13.09 0.15 -5.45
C ASP A 57 11.61 0.00 -5.84
N PHE A 58 10.72 0.76 -5.19
CA PHE A 58 9.27 0.69 -5.38
C PHE A 58 8.59 2.05 -5.29
N ARG A 59 7.29 2.10 -5.60
CA ARG A 59 6.40 3.22 -5.30
C ARG A 59 5.24 2.78 -4.43
N MET A 60 4.96 3.54 -3.38
CA MET A 60 3.79 3.35 -2.53
C MET A 60 2.70 4.34 -2.94
N ARG A 61 1.53 3.83 -3.29
CA ARG A 61 0.31 4.64 -3.35
C ARG A 61 -0.60 4.30 -2.19
N TYR A 62 -1.05 5.32 -1.48
CA TYR A 62 -1.88 5.17 -0.30
C TYR A 62 -3.23 5.84 -0.50
N PHE A 63 -4.30 5.07 -0.30
CA PHE A 63 -5.66 5.58 -0.28
C PHE A 63 -6.27 5.39 1.10
N ASN A 64 -6.89 6.44 1.64
CA ASN A 64 -7.73 6.34 2.83
C ASN A 64 -9.00 5.52 2.53
N ALA A 65 -9.69 5.10 3.59
CA ALA A 65 -10.94 4.34 3.48
C ALA A 65 -12.05 5.06 2.69
N ASP A 66 -12.06 6.38 2.62
CA ASP A 66 -13.02 7.16 1.80
C ASP A 66 -12.64 7.19 0.30
N GLY A 67 -11.49 6.63 -0.06
CA GLY A 67 -10.91 6.61 -1.40
C GLY A 67 -10.25 7.90 -1.83
N GLY A 68 -9.94 8.82 -0.90
CA GLY A 68 -8.96 9.89 -1.12
C GLY A 68 -7.53 9.35 -1.11
N GLU A 69 -6.70 9.81 -2.06
CA GLU A 69 -5.26 9.51 -2.06
C GLU A 69 -4.56 10.41 -1.03
N ALA A 70 -3.68 9.83 -0.23
CA ALA A 70 -2.95 10.51 0.82
C ALA A 70 -1.44 10.40 0.59
N GLU A 71 -0.71 11.40 1.08
CA GLU A 71 0.71 11.52 0.80
C GLU A 71 1.56 10.48 1.53
N MET A 72 1.27 10.23 2.81
CA MET A 72 2.06 9.29 3.62
C MET A 72 1.30 8.88 4.89
N CYS A 73 1.55 7.66 5.36
CA CYS A 73 1.13 7.20 6.68
C CYS A 73 2.28 6.39 7.29
N GLY A 74 2.81 6.79 8.44
CA GLY A 74 3.95 6.09 9.06
C GLY A 74 3.67 4.63 9.40
N ASN A 75 2.44 4.31 9.85
CA ASN A 75 2.03 2.92 10.10
C ASN A 75 1.90 2.13 8.79
N GLY A 76 1.36 2.78 7.75
CA GLY A 76 1.25 2.22 6.41
C GLY A 76 2.61 1.94 5.79
N ALA A 77 3.56 2.88 5.91
CA ALA A 77 4.93 2.76 5.42
C ALA A 77 5.66 1.54 6.02
N ARG A 78 5.48 1.27 7.33
CA ARG A 78 6.05 0.06 7.96
C ARG A 78 5.42 -1.24 7.42
N CYS A 79 4.09 -1.25 7.24
CA CYS A 79 3.41 -2.41 6.65
C CYS A 79 3.84 -2.62 5.19
N PHE A 80 3.91 -1.54 4.43
CA PHE A 80 4.33 -1.51 3.04
C PHE A 80 5.74 -2.03 2.88
N ALA A 81 6.68 -1.57 3.73
CA ALA A 81 8.06 -1.99 3.64
C ALA A 81 8.20 -3.52 3.77
N ARG A 82 7.57 -4.11 4.78
CA ARG A 82 7.56 -5.57 4.97
C ARG A 82 6.89 -6.31 3.81
N PHE A 83 5.81 -5.75 3.26
CA PHE A 83 5.11 -6.34 2.12
C PHE A 83 5.95 -6.30 0.84
N ALA A 84 6.54 -5.16 0.52
CA ALA A 84 7.40 -4.95 -0.64
C ALA A 84 8.64 -5.84 -0.57
N ASN A 85 9.31 -5.89 0.57
CA ASN A 85 10.48 -6.75 0.81
C ASN A 85 10.14 -8.23 0.56
N LYS A 86 9.00 -8.71 1.08
CA LYS A 86 8.51 -10.08 0.82
C LYS A 86 8.17 -10.31 -0.66
N ALA A 87 7.56 -9.33 -1.33
CA ALA A 87 7.19 -9.41 -2.75
C ALA A 87 8.41 -9.39 -3.68
N ALA A 88 9.49 -8.73 -3.26
CA ALA A 88 10.79 -8.70 -3.92
C ALA A 88 11.65 -9.94 -3.64
N ARG A 89 11.30 -10.74 -2.63
CA ARG A 89 12.16 -11.78 -2.05
C ARG A 89 13.53 -11.22 -1.62
N ALA A 90 13.51 -9.96 -1.21
CA ALA A 90 14.63 -9.23 -0.64
C ALA A 90 14.73 -9.58 0.85
N ASN A 91 15.91 -9.43 1.47
CA ASN A 91 16.13 -9.56 2.92
C ASN A 91 17.00 -8.40 3.44
N ASN A 92 16.90 -7.25 2.78
CA ASN A 92 17.75 -6.08 2.95
C ASN A 92 16.94 -4.79 2.97
N LYS A 93 17.63 -3.68 3.20
CA LYS A 93 17.12 -2.32 3.03
C LYS A 93 16.39 -2.19 1.70
N ILE A 94 15.21 -1.57 1.75
CA ILE A 94 14.45 -1.17 0.58
C ILE A 94 14.13 0.32 0.65
N SER A 95 13.95 0.92 -0.51
CA SER A 95 13.54 2.30 -0.70
C SER A 95 12.25 2.36 -1.49
N PHE A 96 11.38 3.33 -1.19
CA PHE A 96 10.16 3.53 -1.97
C PHE A 96 9.73 4.99 -2.05
N GLU A 97 9.19 5.35 -3.20
CA GLU A 97 8.61 6.67 -3.47
C GLU A 97 7.26 6.83 -2.75
N THR A 98 7.04 8.05 -2.25
CA THR A 98 5.74 8.55 -1.80
C THR A 98 5.56 9.98 -2.32
N PRO A 99 4.34 10.53 -2.35
CA PRO A 99 4.14 11.96 -2.60
C PRO A 99 4.95 12.88 -1.66
N ALA A 100 5.28 12.42 -0.45
CA ALA A 100 6.10 13.16 0.51
C ALA A 100 7.63 13.00 0.30
N GLY A 101 8.06 12.26 -0.74
CA GLY A 101 9.46 11.95 -1.05
C GLY A 101 9.82 10.48 -0.88
N VAL A 102 11.10 10.15 -1.09
CA VAL A 102 11.64 8.79 -0.99
C VAL A 102 11.86 8.40 0.47
N ILE A 103 11.38 7.23 0.85
CA ILE A 103 11.54 6.64 2.19
C ILE A 103 12.42 5.41 2.09
N SER A 104 13.38 5.26 3.01
CA SER A 104 14.15 4.03 3.20
C SER A 104 13.66 3.27 4.43
N ALA A 105 13.58 1.95 4.33
CA ALA A 105 13.17 1.05 5.41
C ALA A 105 14.09 -0.18 5.48
N GLU A 106 14.30 -0.68 6.70
CA GLU A 106 15.11 -1.87 7.02
C GLU A 106 14.36 -2.84 7.93
#